data_AF-A0A4D4KWQ2-F1
#
_entry.id   AF-A0A4D4KWQ2-F1
#
_cell.length_a   1.000
_cell.length_b   1.000
_cell.length_c   1.000
_cell.angle_alpha   90.00
_cell.angle_beta   90.00
_cell.angle_gamma   90.00
#
_symmetry.space_group_name_H-M   'P 1'
#
loop_
_entity.id
_entity.type
_entity.pdbx_description
1 polymer ?
#
loop_
_entity_poly.entity_id
_entity_poly.type
_entity_poly.pdbx_seq_one_letter_code
_entity_poly.pdbx_strand_id
1 'polypeptide(L)'
;MSRLRLVVRPQALLTGVFFAMALTGYAITFWLPSLVDDIGGLSPFQIGLLTAIPWICAVIAMYTMSRYTDRVPDRRPYPSIVLVLSAIGTFLATLGSPWFGLAAVTLAAVGSKCAANLFWPLAQSMLDLKVTAAGLAVVNSLGNLGGFVSPTLFGYLEETTGSTNGGLYALSAASLLATVGVCFIRRGSGRGGAEAAEPAPVRTVSG
;
A
#
# COMPACT_ATOMS: atom_id res chain seq x y z
N MET A 1 -11.74 7.07 -30.86
CA MET A 1 -10.42 7.07 -30.16
C MET A 1 -10.43 7.65 -28.71
N SER A 2 -11.58 8.03 -28.13
CA SER A 2 -11.63 8.67 -26.80
C SER A 2 -11.73 7.70 -25.59
N ARG A 3 -12.42 6.56 -25.71
CA ARG A 3 -12.69 5.63 -24.58
C ARG A 3 -11.44 4.91 -24.04
N LEU A 4 -10.46 4.59 -24.90
CA LEU A 4 -9.21 3.95 -24.46
C LEU A 4 -8.39 4.86 -23.53
N ARG A 5 -8.32 6.17 -23.80
CA ARG A 5 -7.55 7.12 -22.96
C ARG A 5 -8.17 7.33 -21.57
N LEU A 6 -9.49 7.19 -21.47
CA LEU A 6 -10.23 7.26 -20.20
C LEU A 6 -9.97 6.05 -19.30
N VAL A 7 -9.66 4.89 -19.88
CA VAL A 7 -9.39 3.65 -19.13
C VAL A 7 -7.90 3.47 -18.86
N VAL A 8 -7.03 3.82 -19.80
CA VAL A 8 -5.56 3.68 -19.67
C VAL A 8 -4.98 4.61 -18.60
N ARG A 9 -5.53 5.82 -18.42
CA ARG A 9 -5.06 6.78 -17.39
C ARG A 9 -5.26 6.29 -15.95
N PRO A 10 -6.47 5.88 -15.51
CA PRO A 10 -6.65 5.33 -14.17
C PRO A 10 -5.95 3.98 -14.01
N GLN A 11 -5.92 3.13 -15.03
CA GLN A 11 -5.22 1.84 -14.97
C GLN A 11 -3.71 2.00 -14.75
N ALA A 12 -3.05 2.93 -15.44
CA ALA A 12 -1.62 3.18 -15.24
C ALA A 12 -1.31 3.69 -13.83
N LEU A 13 -2.16 4.58 -13.29
CA LEU A 13 -2.01 5.08 -11.92
C LEU A 13 -2.21 3.97 -10.88
N LEU A 14 -3.27 3.16 -11.03
CA LEU A 14 -3.52 2.01 -10.15
C LEU A 14 -2.37 1.01 -10.18
N THR A 15 -1.85 0.74 -11.38
CA THR A 15 -0.69 -0.15 -11.56
C THR A 15 0.55 0.39 -10.86
N GLY A 16 0.89 1.67 -11.07
CA GLY A 16 2.06 2.28 -10.43
C GLY A 16 1.96 2.32 -8.91
N VAL A 17 0.77 2.63 -8.37
CA VAL A 17 0.54 2.60 -6.92
C VAL A 17 0.66 1.18 -6.37
N PHE A 18 0.01 0.20 -7.01
CA PHE A 18 0.08 -1.19 -6.56
C PHE A 18 1.50 -1.75 -6.69
N PHE A 19 2.25 -1.37 -7.72
CA PHE A 19 3.66 -1.71 -7.88
C PHE A 19 4.50 -1.19 -6.71
N ALA A 20 4.35 0.08 -6.33
CA ALA A 20 5.07 0.64 -5.19
C ALA A 20 4.67 -0.03 -3.86
N MET A 21 3.38 -0.33 -3.68
CA MET A 21 2.89 -1.06 -2.50
C MET A 21 3.43 -2.49 -2.43
N ALA A 22 3.46 -3.20 -3.56
CA ALA A 22 4.01 -4.53 -3.68
C ALA A 22 5.52 -4.51 -3.40
N LEU A 23 6.25 -3.56 -3.99
CA LEU A 23 7.68 -3.39 -3.76
C LEU A 23 7.99 -3.22 -2.26
N THR A 24 7.31 -2.30 -1.56
CA THR A 24 7.48 -2.16 -0.11
C THR A 24 7.08 -3.42 0.66
N GLY A 25 5.91 -3.98 0.36
CA GLY A 25 5.36 -5.11 1.11
C GLY A 25 6.20 -6.38 0.98
N TYR A 26 6.71 -6.66 -0.22
CA TYR A 26 7.61 -7.80 -0.45
C TYR A 26 8.97 -7.57 0.17
N ALA A 27 9.53 -6.36 0.09
CA ALA A 27 10.80 -6.06 0.74
C ALA A 27 10.72 -6.25 2.26
N ILE A 28 9.68 -5.73 2.92
CA ILE A 28 9.47 -5.98 4.35
C ILE A 28 9.41 -7.49 4.62
N THR A 29 8.74 -8.25 3.75
CA THR A 29 8.61 -9.71 3.92
C THR A 29 9.95 -10.44 3.86
N PHE A 30 10.81 -10.06 2.91
CA PHE A 30 12.10 -10.72 2.71
C PHE A 30 13.17 -10.26 3.71
N TRP A 31 13.14 -9.00 4.15
CA TRP A 31 14.16 -8.44 5.05
C TRP A 31 13.83 -8.51 6.53
N LEU A 32 12.56 -8.71 6.88
CA LEU A 32 12.16 -8.83 8.28
C LEU A 32 12.95 -9.92 9.04
N PRO A 33 13.21 -11.14 8.50
CA PRO A 33 14.03 -12.13 9.18
C PRO A 33 15.47 -11.67 9.43
N SER A 34 16.10 -11.02 8.44
CA SER A 34 17.47 -10.48 8.58
C SER A 34 17.54 -9.38 9.65
N LEU A 35 16.56 -8.48 9.66
CA LEU A 35 16.46 -7.42 10.66
C LEU A 35 16.26 -7.97 12.09
N VAL A 36 15.59 -9.12 12.22
CA VAL A 36 15.44 -9.81 13.51
C VAL A 36 16.73 -10.55 13.88
N ASP A 37 17.44 -11.12 12.92
CA ASP A 37 18.75 -11.76 13.14
C ASP A 37 19.80 -10.76 13.66
N ASP A 38 19.75 -9.50 13.21
CA ASP A 38 20.58 -8.39 13.68
C ASP A 38 20.45 -8.11 15.20
N ILE A 39 19.41 -8.62 15.87
CA ILE A 39 19.29 -8.56 17.34
C ILE A 39 20.42 -9.36 18.02
N GLY A 40 20.90 -10.42 17.36
CA GLY A 40 21.99 -11.26 17.82
C GLY A 40 21.60 -12.26 18.92
N GLY A 41 22.23 -13.43 18.91
CA GLY A 41 22.06 -14.46 19.95
C GLY A 41 20.72 -15.20 19.91
N LEU A 42 19.99 -15.11 18.80
CA LEU A 42 18.71 -15.77 18.60
C LEU A 42 18.90 -17.09 17.82
N SER A 43 18.13 -18.11 18.21
CA SER A 43 18.00 -19.33 17.41
C SER A 43 17.06 -19.11 16.20
N PRO A 44 17.17 -19.90 15.13
CA PRO A 44 16.26 -19.81 13.98
C PRO A 44 14.77 -19.92 14.36
N PHE A 45 14.45 -20.71 15.38
CA PHE A 45 13.08 -20.82 15.91
C PHE A 45 12.60 -19.51 16.55
N GLN A 46 13.46 -18.83 17.31
CA GLN A 46 13.14 -17.54 17.92
C GLN A 46 12.96 -16.43 16.88
N ILE A 47 13.80 -16.43 15.82
CA ILE A 47 13.63 -15.51 14.69
C ILE A 47 12.26 -15.73 14.04
N GLY A 48 11.88 -16.98 13.80
CA GLY A 48 10.54 -17.33 13.30
C GLY A 48 9.41 -16.79 14.20
N LEU A 49 9.55 -16.93 15.51
CA LEU A 49 8.54 -16.45 16.47
C LEU A 49 8.43 -14.91 16.49
N LEU A 50 9.56 -14.21 16.43
CA LEU A 50 9.59 -12.74 16.42
C LEU A 50 9.09 -12.16 15.09
N THR A 51 9.43 -12.78 13.97
CA THR A 51 8.94 -12.37 12.64
C THR A 51 7.42 -12.59 12.49
N ALA A 52 6.81 -13.47 13.28
CA ALA A 52 5.36 -13.67 13.31
C ALA A 52 4.61 -12.48 13.92
N ILE A 53 5.24 -11.72 14.83
CA ILE A 53 4.61 -10.60 15.55
C ILE A 53 4.08 -9.53 14.59
N PRO A 54 4.88 -8.97 13.65
CA PRO A 54 4.39 -8.03 12.65
C PRO A 54 3.16 -8.50 11.89
N TRP A 55 3.12 -9.78 11.50
CA TRP A 55 2.03 -10.34 10.71
C TRP A 55 0.74 -10.49 11.52
N ILE A 56 0.84 -10.94 12.77
CA ILE A 56 -0.32 -11.02 13.67
C ILE A 56 -0.88 -9.62 13.92
N CYS A 57 -0.02 -8.63 14.21
CA CYS A 57 -0.43 -7.24 14.36
C CYS A 57 -1.10 -6.70 13.08
N ALA A 58 -0.54 -6.99 11.90
CA ALA A 58 -1.11 -6.60 10.62
C ALA A 58 -2.50 -7.20 10.39
N VAL A 59 -2.72 -8.48 10.73
CA VAL A 59 -4.04 -9.12 10.61
C VAL A 59 -5.08 -8.44 11.51
N ILE A 60 -4.75 -8.17 12.77
CA ILE A 60 -5.63 -7.48 13.72
C ILE A 60 -5.94 -6.06 13.22
N ALA A 61 -4.93 -5.34 12.75
CA ALA A 61 -5.06 -3.99 12.23
C ALA A 61 -5.90 -3.94 10.93
N MET A 62 -5.73 -4.90 10.03
CA MET A 62 -6.55 -5.00 8.81
C MET A 62 -8.02 -5.19 9.16
N TYR A 63 -8.34 -6.10 10.09
CA TYR A 63 -9.71 -6.37 10.49
C TYR A 63 -10.36 -5.14 11.16
N THR A 64 -9.66 -4.53 12.11
CA THR A 64 -10.15 -3.34 12.83
C THR A 64 -10.30 -2.15 11.88
N MET A 65 -9.32 -1.91 11.00
CA MET A 65 -9.38 -0.84 10.00
C MET A 65 -10.53 -1.06 9.01
N SER A 66 -10.73 -2.27 8.49
CA SER A 66 -11.85 -2.56 7.57
C SER A 66 -13.20 -2.23 8.22
N ARG A 67 -13.42 -2.74 9.44
CA ARG A 67 -14.63 -2.47 10.24
C ARG A 67 -14.82 -0.99 10.57
N TYR A 68 -13.73 -0.25 10.72
CA TYR A 68 -13.76 1.18 10.97
C TYR A 68 -14.12 1.93 9.68
N THR A 69 -13.42 1.69 8.58
CA THR A 69 -13.65 2.37 7.30
C THR A 69 -15.03 2.11 6.69
N ASP A 70 -15.64 0.96 6.99
CA ASP A 70 -17.01 0.65 6.55
C ASP A 70 -18.06 1.55 7.23
N ARG A 71 -17.76 2.10 8.41
CA ARG A 71 -18.65 2.99 9.15
C ARG A 71 -18.40 4.47 8.87
N VAL A 72 -17.29 4.80 8.22
CA VAL A 72 -16.90 6.20 7.98
C VAL A 72 -17.53 6.69 6.67
N PRO A 73 -18.19 7.87 6.66
CA PRO A 73 -18.83 8.41 5.46
C PRO A 73 -17.84 8.69 4.31
N ASP A 74 -16.63 9.17 4.63
CA ASP A 74 -15.55 9.35 3.65
C ASP A 74 -14.39 8.39 3.90
N ARG A 75 -14.37 7.28 3.16
CA ARG A 75 -13.29 6.28 3.17
C ARG A 75 -12.08 6.62 2.31
N ARG A 76 -12.15 7.70 1.52
CA ARG A 76 -11.11 8.08 0.55
C ARG A 76 -9.75 8.45 1.16
N PRO A 77 -9.65 9.06 2.37
CA PRO A 77 -8.34 9.46 2.90
C PRO A 77 -7.52 8.33 3.53
N TYR A 78 -8.18 7.28 4.02
CA TYR A 78 -7.52 6.21 4.78
C TYR A 78 -6.38 5.51 4.06
N PRO A 79 -6.46 5.15 2.75
CA PRO A 79 -5.35 4.54 2.04
C PRO A 79 -4.07 5.39 2.08
N SER A 80 -4.17 6.72 1.95
CA SER A 80 -3.01 7.62 2.05
C SER A 80 -2.45 7.64 3.47
N ILE A 81 -3.32 7.66 4.49
CA ILE A 81 -2.91 7.71 5.90
C ILE A 81 -2.12 6.46 6.28
N VAL A 82 -2.58 5.27 5.89
CA VAL A 82 -1.89 4.01 6.22
C VAL A 82 -0.60 3.82 5.42
N LEU A 83 -0.50 4.38 4.21
CA LEU A 83 0.76 4.41 3.46
C LEU A 83 1.80 5.35 4.08
N VAL A 84 1.36 6.51 4.60
CA VAL A 84 2.23 7.39 5.40
C VAL A 84 2.68 6.68 6.67
N LEU A 85 1.77 5.97 7.35
CA LEU A 85 2.12 5.16 8.50
C LEU A 85 3.18 4.10 8.16
N SER A 86 3.05 3.48 6.98
CA SER A 86 4.03 2.52 6.48
C SER A 86 5.40 3.20 6.26
N ALA A 87 5.43 4.34 5.58
CA ALA A 87 6.65 5.11 5.33
C ALA A 87 7.36 5.55 6.62
N ILE A 88 6.59 6.01 7.62
CA ILE A 88 7.10 6.40 8.94
C ILE A 88 7.66 5.17 9.66
N GLY A 89 6.95 4.05 9.67
CA GLY A 89 7.43 2.81 10.31
C GLY A 89 8.75 2.33 9.71
N THR A 90 8.86 2.32 8.39
CA THR A 90 10.11 1.93 7.72
C THR A 90 11.24 2.91 7.97
N PHE A 91 10.95 4.22 8.05
CA PHE A 91 11.96 5.23 8.39
C PHE A 91 12.43 5.10 9.84
N LEU A 92 11.50 4.95 10.78
CA LEU A 92 11.82 4.77 12.20
C LEU A 92 12.65 3.51 12.44
N ALA A 93 12.48 2.47 11.63
CA ALA A 93 13.28 1.25 11.73
C ALA A 93 14.79 1.49 11.55
N THR A 94 15.19 2.62 10.95
CA THR A 94 16.61 2.98 10.73
C THR A 94 17.27 3.72 11.90
N LEU A 95 16.50 4.21 12.87
CA LEU A 95 16.98 5.21 13.85
C LEU A 95 17.27 4.65 15.25
N GLY A 96 17.02 3.38 15.49
CA GLY A 96 17.05 2.81 16.85
C GLY A 96 17.77 1.48 16.97
N SER A 97 17.64 0.88 18.16
CA SER A 97 18.16 -0.46 18.43
C SER A 97 17.42 -1.52 17.61
N PRO A 98 17.97 -2.75 17.45
CA PRO A 98 17.31 -3.83 16.73
C PRO A 98 15.88 -4.14 17.25
N TRP A 99 15.67 -4.04 18.56
CA TRP A 99 14.34 -4.17 19.18
C TRP A 99 13.39 -3.04 18.80
N PHE A 100 13.89 -1.80 18.70
CA PHE A 100 13.11 -0.68 18.19
C PHE A 100 12.80 -0.86 16.69
N GLY A 101 13.76 -1.36 15.92
CA GLY A 101 13.60 -1.73 14.51
C GLY A 101 12.43 -2.70 14.29
N LEU A 102 12.32 -3.73 15.14
CA LEU A 102 11.20 -4.68 15.09
C LEU A 102 9.84 -4.02 15.35
N ALA A 103 9.75 -3.12 16.34
CA ALA A 103 8.53 -2.39 16.62
C ALA A 103 8.16 -1.43 15.48
N ALA A 104 9.14 -0.74 14.91
CA ALA A 104 8.96 0.18 13.79
C ALA A 104 8.57 -0.54 12.49
N VAL A 105 9.18 -1.70 12.20
CA VAL A 105 8.80 -2.57 11.08
C VAL A 105 7.41 -3.17 11.29
N THR A 106 7.01 -3.47 12.53
CA THR A 106 5.63 -3.89 12.83
C THR A 106 4.64 -2.82 12.39
N LEU A 107 4.92 -1.55 12.71
CA LEU A 107 4.12 -0.42 12.25
C LEU A 107 4.12 -0.30 10.72
N ALA A 108 5.28 -0.52 10.09
CA ALA A 108 5.42 -0.51 8.64
C ALA A 108 4.57 -1.58 7.95
N ALA A 109 4.60 -2.81 8.48
CA ALA A 109 3.86 -3.97 7.99
C ALA A 109 2.35 -3.76 8.14
N VAL A 110 1.92 -3.24 9.30
CA VAL A 110 0.52 -2.84 9.54
C VAL A 110 0.06 -1.84 8.49
N GLY A 111 0.81 -0.74 8.30
CA GLY A 111 0.48 0.29 7.32
C GLY A 111 0.38 -0.27 5.89
N SER A 112 1.36 -1.08 5.48
CA SER A 112 1.41 -1.70 4.16
C SER A 112 0.23 -2.63 3.89
N LYS A 113 -0.12 -3.50 4.85
CA LYS A 113 -1.23 -4.46 4.68
C LYS A 113 -2.61 -3.80 4.79
N CYS A 114 -2.78 -2.82 5.67
CA CYS A 114 -3.99 -1.99 5.68
C CYS A 114 -4.15 -1.22 4.37
N ALA A 115 -3.06 -0.70 3.80
CA ALA A 115 -3.11 -0.03 2.50
C ALA A 115 -3.61 -0.97 1.40
N ALA A 116 -3.07 -2.20 1.34
CA ALA A 116 -3.50 -3.21 0.38
C ALA A 116 -4.99 -3.53 0.52
N ASN A 117 -5.50 -3.66 1.75
CA ASN A 117 -6.92 -3.91 2.00
C ASN A 117 -7.82 -2.79 1.47
N LEU A 118 -7.42 -1.53 1.66
CA LEU A 118 -8.21 -0.37 1.24
C LEU A 118 -8.04 -0.02 -0.26
N PHE A 119 -6.95 -0.46 -0.88
CA PHE A 119 -6.65 -0.20 -2.28
C PHE A 119 -7.57 -0.96 -3.23
N TRP A 120 -7.89 -2.22 -2.96
CA TRP A 120 -8.70 -3.04 -3.88
C TRP A 120 -10.13 -2.52 -4.10
N PRO A 121 -10.90 -2.15 -3.05
CA PRO A 121 -12.20 -1.53 -3.23
C PRO A 121 -12.12 -0.20 -3.99
N LEU A 122 -11.06 0.59 -3.74
CA LEU A 122 -10.82 1.85 -4.46
C LEU A 122 -10.57 1.58 -5.95
N ALA A 123 -9.69 0.63 -6.28
CA ALA A 123 -9.38 0.23 -7.64
C ALA A 123 -10.62 -0.28 -8.40
N GLN A 124 -11.43 -1.12 -7.75
CA GLN A 124 -12.69 -1.63 -8.29
C GLN A 124 -13.66 -0.50 -8.65
N SER A 125 -13.74 0.56 -7.82
CA SER A 125 -14.63 1.70 -8.05
C SER A 125 -14.22 2.61 -9.21
N MET A 126 -12.97 2.53 -9.67
CA MET A 126 -12.43 3.37 -10.76
C MET A 126 -12.55 2.75 -12.15
N LEU A 127 -12.82 1.45 -12.23
CA LEU A 127 -12.94 0.72 -13.49
C LEU A 127 -14.42 0.50 -13.81
N ASP A 128 -14.77 0.62 -15.10
CA ASP A 128 -16.11 0.28 -15.59
C ASP A 128 -16.34 -1.22 -15.41
N LEU A 129 -17.51 -1.59 -14.87
CA LEU A 129 -17.90 -2.95 -14.50
C LEU A 129 -17.60 -3.99 -15.59
N LYS A 130 -17.69 -3.59 -16.87
CA LYS A 130 -17.44 -4.45 -18.03
C LYS A 130 -15.97 -4.84 -18.21
N VAL A 131 -15.04 -4.01 -17.74
CA VAL A 131 -13.58 -4.20 -17.90
C VAL A 131 -12.84 -4.32 -16.56
N THR A 132 -13.53 -4.22 -15.43
CA THR A 132 -12.93 -4.26 -14.09
C THR A 132 -12.12 -5.54 -13.87
N ALA A 133 -12.62 -6.72 -14.22
CA ALA A 133 -11.90 -7.98 -14.02
C ALA A 133 -10.57 -8.00 -14.79
N ALA A 134 -10.59 -7.68 -16.09
CA ALA A 134 -9.39 -7.64 -16.92
C ALA A 134 -8.42 -6.53 -16.47
N GLY A 135 -8.94 -5.35 -16.10
CA GLY A 135 -8.12 -4.25 -15.61
C GLY A 135 -7.42 -4.57 -14.28
N LEU A 136 -8.11 -5.20 -13.34
CA LEU A 136 -7.53 -5.62 -12.07
C LEU A 136 -6.51 -6.75 -12.24
N ALA A 137 -6.74 -7.67 -13.19
CA ALA A 137 -5.76 -8.69 -13.53
C ALA A 137 -4.44 -8.05 -14.01
N VAL A 138 -4.52 -7.07 -14.92
CA VAL A 138 -3.34 -6.32 -15.40
C VAL A 138 -2.64 -5.59 -14.26
N VAL A 139 -3.40 -4.89 -13.40
CA VAL A 139 -2.85 -4.20 -12.23
C VAL A 139 -2.13 -5.18 -11.30
N ASN A 140 -2.74 -6.34 -11.01
CA ASN A 140 -2.15 -7.35 -10.15
C ASN A 140 -0.87 -7.93 -10.75
N SER A 141 -0.90 -8.31 -12.03
CA SER A 141 0.26 -8.88 -12.73
C SER A 141 1.43 -7.90 -12.80
N LEU A 142 1.17 -6.67 -13.23
CA LEU A 142 2.22 -5.65 -13.35
C LEU A 142 2.70 -5.15 -11.99
N GLY A 143 1.82 -4.99 -11.00
CA GLY A 143 2.25 -4.57 -9.68
C GLY A 143 3.06 -5.63 -8.94
N ASN A 144 2.77 -6.92 -9.13
CA ASN A 144 3.59 -8.00 -8.56
C ASN A 144 5.01 -8.06 -9.13
N LEU A 145 5.28 -7.46 -10.29
CA LEU A 145 6.67 -7.26 -10.75
C LEU A 145 7.48 -6.44 -9.75
N GLY A 146 6.84 -5.58 -8.94
CA GLY A 146 7.49 -4.88 -7.84
C GLY A 146 8.07 -5.84 -6.80
N GLY A 147 7.45 -7.01 -6.60
CA GLY A 147 7.98 -8.07 -5.75
C GLY A 147 9.20 -8.79 -6.33
N PHE A 148 9.33 -8.84 -7.66
CA PHE A 148 10.54 -9.35 -8.32
C PHE A 148 11.70 -8.34 -8.26
N VAL A 149 11.39 -7.06 -8.46
CA VAL A 149 12.39 -5.97 -8.40
C VAL A 149 12.84 -5.70 -6.96
N SER A 150 11.95 -5.87 -6.00
CA SER A 150 12.17 -5.55 -4.59
C SER A 150 13.46 -6.16 -4.03
N PRO A 151 13.72 -7.48 -4.13
CA PRO A 151 14.91 -8.05 -3.54
C PRO A 151 16.21 -7.60 -4.18
N THR A 152 16.20 -7.48 -5.50
CA THR A 152 17.37 -7.04 -6.27
C THR A 152 17.73 -5.60 -5.91
N LEU A 153 16.72 -4.71 -5.83
CA LEU A 153 16.94 -3.32 -5.48
C LEU A 153 17.39 -3.16 -4.02
N PHE A 154 16.76 -3.87 -3.10
CA PHE A 154 17.14 -3.80 -1.70
C PHE A 154 18.57 -4.34 -1.50
N GLY A 155 18.89 -5.52 -2.04
CA GLY A 155 20.23 -6.12 -1.95
C GLY A 155 21.31 -5.21 -2.53
N TYR A 156 21.07 -4.61 -3.70
CA TYR A 156 21.99 -3.63 -4.28
C TYR A 156 22.21 -2.40 -3.37
N LEU A 157 21.15 -1.89 -2.75
CA LEU A 157 21.25 -0.77 -1.82
C LEU A 157 21.95 -1.16 -0.52
N GLU A 158 21.73 -2.36 -0.02
CA GLU A 158 22.42 -2.91 1.15
C GLU A 158 23.92 -3.08 0.88
N GLU A 159 24.29 -3.64 -0.27
CA GLU A 159 25.70 -3.79 -0.69
C GLU A 159 26.41 -2.45 -0.86
N THR A 160 25.74 -1.46 -1.46
CA THR A 160 26.33 -0.13 -1.71
C THR A 160 26.39 0.75 -0.46
N THR A 161 25.41 0.63 0.45
CA THR A 161 25.42 1.40 1.71
C THR A 161 26.14 0.70 2.85
N GLY A 162 26.41 -0.60 2.73
CA GLY A 162 27.04 -1.42 3.76
C GLY A 162 26.15 -1.64 4.99
N SER A 163 24.85 -1.37 4.91
CA SER A 163 23.90 -1.48 6.02
C SER A 163 22.47 -1.70 5.52
N THR A 164 21.71 -2.50 6.27
CA THR A 164 20.25 -2.73 6.11
C THR A 164 19.45 -1.41 6.04
N ASN A 165 19.99 -0.33 6.62
CA ASN A 165 19.39 1.01 6.61
C ASN A 165 19.20 1.59 5.20
N GLY A 166 20.13 1.31 4.27
CA GLY A 166 20.03 1.81 2.89
C GLY A 166 18.81 1.29 2.15
N GLY A 167 18.52 0.00 2.30
CA GLY A 167 17.31 -0.61 1.77
C GLY A 167 16.04 -0.04 2.40
N LEU A 168 16.02 0.13 3.73
CA LEU A 168 14.88 0.72 4.45
C LEU A 168 14.56 2.16 3.99
N TYR A 169 15.55 2.99 3.69
CA TYR A 169 15.28 4.33 3.11
C TYR A 169 14.59 4.26 1.75
N ALA A 170 15.00 3.33 0.88
CA ALA A 170 14.32 3.14 -0.40
C ALA A 170 12.89 2.63 -0.24
N LEU A 171 12.62 1.77 0.74
CA LEU A 171 11.26 1.32 1.05
C LEU A 171 10.38 2.46 1.59
N SER A 172 10.97 3.35 2.40
CA SER A 172 10.26 4.55 2.85
C SER A 172 9.94 5.47 1.67
N ALA A 173 10.91 5.71 0.78
CA ALA A 173 10.70 6.48 -0.45
C ALA A 173 9.63 5.85 -1.36
N ALA A 174 9.65 4.54 -1.56
CA ALA A 174 8.64 3.81 -2.33
C ALA A 174 7.23 3.96 -1.72
N SER A 175 7.13 3.89 -0.40
CA SER A 175 5.86 4.09 0.33
C SER A 175 5.33 5.53 0.22
N LEU A 176 6.24 6.52 0.21
CA LEU A 176 5.88 7.92 -0.05
C LEU A 176 5.43 8.12 -1.50
N LEU A 177 6.10 7.50 -2.48
CA LEU A 177 5.65 7.53 -3.88
C LEU A 177 4.27 6.90 -4.05
N ALA A 178 3.99 5.79 -3.37
CA ALA A 178 2.66 5.18 -3.33
C ALA A 178 1.62 6.14 -2.73
N THR A 179 1.95 6.80 -1.61
CA THR A 179 1.10 7.82 -0.97
C THR A 179 0.73 8.94 -1.95
N VAL A 180 1.74 9.48 -2.65
CA VAL A 180 1.55 10.54 -3.64
C VAL A 180 0.65 10.06 -4.77
N GLY A 181 0.86 8.84 -5.29
CA GLY A 181 -0.01 8.24 -6.32
C GLY A 181 -1.46 8.09 -5.87
N VAL A 182 -1.70 7.62 -4.64
CA VAL A 182 -3.05 7.55 -4.05
C VAL A 182 -3.69 8.94 -3.91
N CYS A 183 -2.91 9.95 -3.51
CA CYS A 183 -3.39 11.33 -3.44
C CYS A 183 -3.80 11.87 -4.82
N PHE A 184 -3.08 11.52 -5.88
CA PHE A 184 -3.48 11.87 -7.26
C PHE A 184 -4.76 11.15 -7.69
N ILE A 185 -4.92 9.88 -7.33
CA ILE A 185 -6.16 9.13 -7.54
C ILE A 185 -7.34 9.83 -6.86
N ARG A 186 -7.19 10.25 -5.60
CA ARG A 186 -8.24 10.99 -4.85
C ARG A 186 -8.65 12.29 -5.54
N ARG A 187 -7.68 13.08 -6.02
CA ARG A 187 -7.94 14.36 -6.70
C ARG A 187 -8.70 14.17 -8.02
N GLY A 188 -8.49 13.06 -8.72
CA GLY A 188 -9.22 12.70 -9.93
C GLY A 188 -10.68 12.32 -9.68
N SER A 189 -10.96 11.51 -8.65
CA SER A 189 -12.33 11.08 -8.31
C SER A 189 -13.21 12.16 -7.65
N GLY A 190 -12.62 13.24 -7.13
CA GLY A 190 -13.36 14.35 -6.50
C GLY A 190 -14.19 15.21 -7.47
N ARG A 191 -13.89 15.20 -8.77
CA ARG A 191 -14.62 15.99 -9.79
C ARG A 191 -15.87 15.31 -10.33
N GLY A 192 -15.91 13.98 -10.41
CA GLY A 192 -17.05 13.24 -10.98
C GLY A 192 -18.27 13.13 -10.07
N GLY A 193 -18.11 13.37 -8.76
CA GLY A 193 -19.23 13.33 -7.80
C GLY A 193 -20.03 14.63 -7.70
N ALA A 194 -19.47 15.76 -8.17
CA ALA A 194 -20.17 17.05 -8.14
C ALA A 194 -21.10 17.23 -9.34
N GLU A 195 -20.85 16.55 -10.47
CA GLU A 195 -21.65 16.65 -11.70
C GLU A 195 -22.85 15.69 -11.71
N ALA A 196 -22.80 14.61 -10.91
CA ALA A 196 -23.92 13.68 -10.74
C ALA A 196 -24.97 14.13 -9.70
N ALA A 197 -24.75 15.28 -9.05
CA ALA A 197 -25.60 15.83 -8.00
C ALA A 197 -26.53 16.94 -8.49
N GLU A 198 -26.74 17.09 -9.81
CA GLU A 198 -27.82 17.93 -10.32
C GLU A 198 -29.14 17.13 -10.26
N PRO A 199 -30.08 17.47 -9.37
CA PRO A 199 -31.32 16.72 -9.24
C PRO A 199 -32.13 16.87 -10.53
N ALA A 200 -32.46 15.75 -11.16
CA ALA A 200 -33.36 15.70 -12.31
C ALA A 200 -34.67 16.46 -11.97
N PRO A 201 -35.18 17.33 -12.87
CA PRO A 201 -36.36 18.11 -12.59
C PRO A 201 -37.55 17.18 -12.34
N VAL A 202 -38.16 17.33 -11.17
CA VAL A 202 -39.38 16.64 -10.77
C VAL A 202 -40.46 16.96 -11.80
N ARG A 203 -40.79 15.98 -12.66
CA ARG A 203 -41.96 16.07 -13.53
C ARG A 203 -43.19 16.00 -12.63
N THR A 204 -43.76 17.15 -12.29
CA THR A 204 -45.09 17.25 -11.73
C THR A 204 -46.08 16.71 -12.76
N VAL A 205 -46.57 15.50 -12.54
CA VAL A 205 -47.75 14.99 -13.25
C VAL A 205 -48.94 15.69 -12.63
N SER A 206 -49.39 16.78 -13.24
CA SER A 206 -50.69 17.38 -13.00
C SER A 206 -51.72 16.64 -13.85
N GLY A 207 -52.56 15.83 -13.21
CA GLY A 207 -53.79 15.28 -13.73
C GLY A 207 -54.89 15.50 -12.71
#